data_AF-A0A0J7YN26-F1
#
_entry.id   AF-A0A0J7YN26-F1
#
_cell.length_a   1.000
_cell.length_b   1.000
_cell.length_c   1.000
_cell.angle_alpha   90.00
_cell.angle_beta   90.00
_cell.angle_gamma   90.00
#
_symmetry.space_group_name_H-M   'P 1'
#
loop_
_entity.id
_entity.type
_entity.pdbx_description
1 polymer ?
#
loop_
_entity_poly.entity_id
_entity_poly.type
_entity_poly.pdbx_seq_one_letter_code
_entity_poly.pdbx_strand_id
1 'polypeptide(L)'
;GTSSSVQKARFAGQAEANSKPRQTVRLLDFVTPNRTSDVTSPASLMLDLHALRLDDARALLEHGGAELPAPERGAAAYLQHIIDGLCELSLRDPLTGLANRRHFRAVLSREIEIVARSGNSALLLMLDIDHFKKINDTHGHLAGDKVLQAVAKCISGCVRPQDTVARYGGEEFAIVMPDCQAAYGETVAERIRQSVAALLIPASPILNLQITTSVGGAFAPVWVRSTADLWTERADTQLYLAKAQGRNKVCIDHQQVISVSAEEKNLLFGSLAAAESTWGEPSDNNTPRFS
;
A
#
# COMPACT_ATOMS: atom_id res chain seq x y z
N GLY A 1 80.61 36.50 33.53
CA GLY A 1 79.25 35.97 33.27
C GLY A 1 79.08 34.71 34.08
N THR A 2 78.24 34.68 35.13
CA THR A 2 76.77 34.43 35.09
C THR A 2 76.50 33.07 34.41
N SER A 3 76.49 31.92 35.12
CA SER A 3 75.57 31.45 36.18
C SER A 3 74.10 31.54 35.72
N SER A 4 73.51 30.45 35.22
CA SER A 4 72.77 29.37 35.92
C SER A 4 71.26 29.59 35.84
N SER A 5 70.52 28.47 35.78
CA SER A 5 69.11 28.38 36.19
C SER A 5 68.07 29.03 35.26
N VAL A 6 67.64 28.26 34.26
CA VAL A 6 66.44 28.54 33.44
C VAL A 6 65.22 28.64 34.35
N GLN A 7 64.54 29.78 34.27
CA GLN A 7 63.47 30.24 35.17
C GLN A 7 62.14 29.49 35.01
N LYS A 8 61.49 29.37 36.17
CA LYS A 8 60.11 28.96 36.47
C LYS A 8 59.04 29.93 35.95
N ALA A 9 57.81 29.38 35.89
CA ALA A 9 56.48 29.99 36.11
C ALA A 9 55.82 30.67 34.88
N ARG A 10 54.52 30.55 34.58
CA ARG A 10 53.32 30.06 35.31
C ARG A 10 52.11 30.07 34.34
N PHE A 11 51.12 29.22 34.64
CA PHE A 11 49.68 29.31 34.34
C PHE A 11 49.13 29.22 32.90
N ALA A 12 48.55 28.04 32.62
CA ALA A 12 47.20 27.77 32.11
C ALA A 12 46.49 28.85 31.25
N GLY A 13 46.21 28.50 29.99
CA GLY A 13 45.23 29.20 29.15
C GLY A 13 44.90 28.41 27.88
N GLN A 14 43.60 28.32 27.60
CA GLN A 14 42.93 28.02 26.32
C GLN A 14 42.77 26.55 25.87
N ALA A 15 41.67 25.96 26.32
CA ALA A 15 40.83 25.10 25.48
C ALA A 15 39.43 25.75 25.39
N GLU A 16 39.17 26.48 24.30
CA GLU A 16 37.85 27.00 23.97
C GLU A 16 36.95 25.84 23.50
N ALA A 17 36.06 25.40 24.38
CA ALA A 17 34.93 24.55 24.02
C ALA A 17 33.84 25.44 23.41
N ASN A 18 33.62 25.28 22.11
CA ASN A 18 32.64 25.99 21.30
C ASN A 18 31.20 25.55 21.68
N SER A 19 30.59 26.22 22.66
CA SER A 19 29.21 25.97 23.10
C SER A 19 28.19 26.64 22.16
N LYS A 20 27.53 25.85 21.30
CA LYS A 20 26.39 26.33 20.51
C LYS A 20 25.14 26.55 21.39
N PRO A 21 24.27 27.53 21.07
CA PRO A 21 23.13 27.88 21.91
C PRO A 21 22.03 26.80 21.82
N ARG A 22 21.55 26.35 22.99
CA ARG A 22 20.41 25.44 23.15
C ARG A 22 19.12 26.15 22.71
N GLN A 23 18.56 25.71 21.59
CA GLN A 23 17.23 26.14 21.11
C GLN A 23 16.18 25.13 21.53
N THR A 24 15.01 25.62 21.94
CA THR A 24 14.11 24.77 22.70
C THR A 24 12.65 25.19 22.49
N VAL A 25 11.72 24.22 22.40
CA VAL A 25 10.34 24.37 21.86
C VAL A 25 9.31 23.71 22.80
N ARG A 26 8.08 24.25 22.92
CA ARG A 26 7.07 23.91 23.95
C ARG A 26 6.13 22.72 23.63
N LEU A 27 6.01 21.77 24.57
CA LEU A 27 5.16 20.55 24.59
C LEU A 27 3.79 20.68 25.32
N LEU A 28 2.94 21.68 25.03
CA LEU A 28 1.72 21.88 25.85
C LEU A 28 0.51 21.03 25.42
N ASP A 29 0.55 20.38 24.26
CA ASP A 29 -0.65 19.78 23.67
C ASP A 29 -0.81 18.26 23.91
N PHE A 30 0.12 17.61 24.62
CA PHE A 30 0.07 16.16 24.92
C PHE A 30 -0.38 15.83 26.37
N VAL A 31 -0.68 16.85 27.19
CA VAL A 31 -1.17 16.67 28.56
C VAL A 31 -2.69 16.86 28.57
N THR A 32 -3.44 15.79 28.80
CA THR A 32 -4.88 15.87 29.06
C THR A 32 -5.15 16.81 30.24
N PRO A 33 -6.18 17.69 30.18
CA PRO A 33 -6.42 18.64 31.25
C PRO A 33 -7.10 17.89 32.39
N ASN A 34 -6.32 17.41 33.37
CA ASN A 34 -6.91 17.02 34.65
C ASN A 34 -6.26 17.78 35.80
N ARG A 35 -7.00 18.84 36.17
CA ARG A 35 -7.11 19.51 37.47
C ARG A 35 -5.85 20.11 38.14
N THR A 36 -5.95 21.45 38.16
CA THR A 36 -5.72 22.38 39.27
C THR A 36 -4.29 22.67 39.70
N SER A 37 -3.95 23.96 39.48
CA SER A 37 -3.02 24.80 40.24
C SER A 37 -1.59 24.27 40.36
N ASP A 38 -0.73 24.67 39.44
CA ASP A 38 0.29 25.65 39.81
C ASP A 38 0.95 26.26 38.58
N VAL A 39 1.44 27.48 38.77
CA VAL A 39 2.11 28.35 37.79
C VAL A 39 3.16 27.58 36.97
N THR A 40 2.87 27.26 35.70
CA THR A 40 3.91 26.76 34.77
C THR A 40 4.51 27.91 33.99
N SER A 41 5.69 28.32 34.45
CA SER A 41 6.55 29.29 33.78
C SER A 41 6.78 28.88 32.32
N PRO A 42 6.86 29.83 31.38
CA PRO A 42 7.13 29.58 29.95
C PRO A 42 8.37 28.72 29.64
N ALA A 43 9.28 28.52 30.59
CA ALA A 43 10.47 27.68 30.43
C ALA A 43 10.20 26.17 30.61
N SER A 44 9.06 25.76 31.16
CA SER A 44 8.81 24.39 31.62
C SER A 44 8.41 23.38 30.53
N LEU A 45 8.41 23.78 29.26
CA LEU A 45 7.86 22.97 28.15
C LEU A 45 8.85 22.65 27.05
N MET A 46 10.07 23.07 27.27
CA MET A 46 11.23 22.87 26.43
C MET A 46 11.53 21.37 26.17
N LEU A 47 11.23 20.83 24.98
CA LEU A 47 11.71 19.49 24.59
C LEU A 47 13.20 19.50 24.33
N ASP A 48 13.92 18.65 25.05
CA ASP A 48 15.24 18.22 24.64
C ASP A 48 15.11 17.11 23.58
N LEU A 49 15.45 17.42 22.33
CA LEU A 49 15.46 16.43 21.24
C LEU A 49 16.50 15.33 21.48
N HIS A 50 17.55 15.57 22.26
CA HIS A 50 18.53 14.52 22.60
C HIS A 50 17.98 13.53 23.63
N ALA A 51 16.92 13.89 24.36
CA ALA A 51 16.20 12.94 25.22
C ALA A 51 15.32 11.99 24.38
N LEU A 52 14.98 12.37 23.15
CA LEU A 52 14.36 11.47 22.19
C LEU A 52 15.47 10.64 21.52
N ARG A 53 15.39 9.30 21.62
CA ARG A 53 16.34 8.37 20.99
C ARG A 53 16.17 8.34 19.46
N LEU A 54 16.40 9.47 18.79
CA LEU A 54 16.15 9.67 17.35
C LEU A 54 17.23 9.04 16.47
N ASP A 55 18.35 8.60 17.02
CA ASP A 55 19.45 8.01 16.24
C ASP A 55 18.98 6.72 15.52
N ASP A 56 18.24 5.87 16.22
CA ASP A 56 17.68 4.63 15.66
C ASP A 56 16.67 4.96 14.53
N ALA A 57 15.83 5.98 14.74
CA ALA A 57 14.87 6.44 13.74
C ALA A 57 15.55 6.99 12.49
N ARG A 58 16.61 7.78 12.66
CA ARG A 58 17.39 8.34 11.55
C ARG A 58 18.10 7.26 10.76
N ALA A 59 18.75 6.31 11.43
CA ALA A 59 19.42 5.19 10.78
C ALA A 59 18.43 4.37 9.94
N LEU A 60 17.22 4.11 10.44
CA LEU A 60 16.18 3.41 9.69
C LEU A 60 15.76 4.18 8.42
N LEU A 61 15.60 5.50 8.53
CA LEU A 61 15.24 6.35 7.39
C LEU A 61 16.35 6.40 6.34
N GLU A 62 17.60 6.56 6.76
CA GLU A 62 18.77 6.55 5.88
C GLU A 62 18.90 5.21 5.13
N HIS A 63 18.73 4.07 5.84
CA HIS A 63 18.73 2.75 5.22
C HIS A 63 17.55 2.53 4.26
N GLY A 64 16.39 3.14 4.54
CA GLY A 64 15.23 3.15 3.67
C GLY A 64 15.36 4.07 2.44
N GLY A 65 16.47 4.79 2.31
CA GLY A 65 16.70 5.75 1.22
C GLY A 65 15.94 7.07 1.37
N ALA A 66 15.39 7.36 2.56
CA ALA A 66 14.73 8.63 2.83
C ALA A 66 15.77 9.72 3.08
N GLU A 67 15.61 10.86 2.41
CA GLU A 67 16.47 12.01 2.63
C GLU A 67 16.09 12.68 3.96
N LEU A 68 17.05 12.74 4.89
CA LEU A 68 16.83 13.39 6.17
C LEU A 68 16.73 14.91 5.98
N PRO A 69 15.75 15.56 6.64
CA PRO A 69 15.56 17.00 6.51
C PRO A 69 16.69 17.73 7.22
N ALA A 70 17.13 18.84 6.65
CA ALA A 70 18.05 19.74 7.35
C ALA A 70 17.42 20.20 8.68
N PRO A 71 18.16 20.19 9.80
CA PRO A 71 17.64 20.53 11.12
C PRO A 71 17.18 21.99 11.27
N GLU A 72 17.37 22.82 10.24
CA GLU A 72 17.10 24.25 10.22
C GLU A 72 15.61 24.61 10.12
N ARG A 73 14.72 23.64 9.85
CA ARG A 73 13.25 23.88 9.75
C ARG A 73 12.52 23.98 11.10
N GLY A 74 13.26 23.93 12.22
CA GLY A 74 12.70 23.95 13.57
C GLY A 74 12.32 22.56 14.10
N ALA A 75 12.39 22.38 15.42
CA ALA A 75 12.28 21.07 16.08
C ALA A 75 10.98 20.31 15.75
N ALA A 76 9.83 21.01 15.71
CA ALA A 76 8.54 20.38 15.43
C ALA A 76 8.44 19.85 13.99
N ALA A 77 8.89 20.64 13.00
CA ALA A 77 8.89 20.22 11.59
C ALA A 77 9.88 19.07 11.34
N TYR A 78 11.04 19.11 12.00
CA TYR A 78 12.02 18.04 11.96
C TYR A 78 11.45 16.72 12.53
N LEU A 79 10.80 16.77 13.69
CA LEU A 79 10.15 15.61 14.29
C LEU A 79 8.99 15.08 13.44
N GLN A 80 8.15 15.97 12.90
CA GLN A 80 7.05 15.56 12.03
C GLN A 80 7.57 14.82 10.80
N HIS A 81 8.63 15.31 10.16
CA HIS A 81 9.24 14.63 9.02
C HIS A 81 9.84 13.26 9.37
N ILE A 82 10.46 13.11 10.55
CA ILE A 82 10.91 11.80 11.02
C ILE A 82 9.71 10.87 11.20
N ILE A 83 8.64 11.34 11.83
CA ILE A 83 7.41 10.55 12.05
C ILE A 83 6.83 10.12 10.69
N ASP A 84 6.69 11.06 9.74
CA ASP A 84 6.17 10.80 8.41
C ASP A 84 7.02 9.77 7.67
N GLY A 85 8.34 9.92 7.69
CA GLY A 85 9.26 8.95 7.08
C GLY A 85 9.17 7.57 7.71
N LEU A 86 9.04 7.48 9.05
CA LEU A 86 8.89 6.20 9.74
C LEU A 86 7.55 5.56 9.41
N CYS A 87 6.49 6.35 9.29
CA CYS A 87 5.19 5.90 8.82
C CYS A 87 5.29 5.35 7.38
N GLU A 88 5.95 6.05 6.46
CA GLU A 88 6.17 5.57 5.09
C GLU A 88 6.97 4.27 5.05
N LEU A 89 8.07 4.17 5.81
CA LEU A 89 8.87 2.95 5.90
C LEU A 89 8.04 1.78 6.45
N SER A 90 7.15 2.05 7.41
CA SER A 90 6.24 1.04 7.98
C SER A 90 5.19 0.52 7.00
N LEU A 91 5.01 1.18 5.84
CA LEU A 91 4.10 0.78 4.77
C LEU A 91 4.81 0.01 3.65
N ARG A 92 6.13 -0.16 3.73
CA ARG A 92 6.93 -0.89 2.73
C ARG A 92 7.42 -2.24 3.24
N ASP A 93 7.69 -3.15 2.32
CA ASP A 93 8.40 -4.40 2.58
C ASP A 93 9.92 -4.15 2.55
N PRO A 94 10.66 -4.52 3.60
CA PRO A 94 12.08 -4.16 3.72
C PRO A 94 12.98 -4.91 2.72
N LEU A 95 12.54 -6.05 2.18
CA LEU A 95 13.35 -6.83 1.24
C LEU A 95 13.24 -6.30 -0.19
N THR A 96 12.01 -6.00 -0.62
CA THR A 96 11.68 -5.66 -2.01
C THR A 96 11.45 -4.17 -2.24
N GLY A 97 11.22 -3.40 -1.17
CA GLY A 97 10.88 -1.97 -1.25
C GLY A 97 9.44 -1.68 -1.73
N LEU A 98 8.67 -2.72 -2.07
CA LEU A 98 7.26 -2.61 -2.49
C LEU A 98 6.37 -2.23 -1.31
N ALA A 99 5.10 -1.93 -1.60
CA ALA A 99 4.09 -1.85 -0.55
C ALA A 99 4.02 -3.18 0.22
N ASN A 100 3.84 -3.10 1.54
CA ASN A 100 3.56 -4.29 2.33
C ASN A 100 2.06 -4.62 2.36
N ARG A 101 1.72 -5.79 2.90
CA ARG A 101 0.33 -6.25 3.02
C ARG A 101 -0.59 -5.25 3.72
N ARG A 102 -0.11 -4.53 4.73
CA ARG A 102 -0.92 -3.52 5.46
C ARG A 102 -1.30 -2.37 4.53
N HIS A 103 -0.33 -1.79 3.83
CA HIS A 103 -0.59 -0.71 2.90
C HIS A 103 -1.49 -1.16 1.74
N PHE A 104 -1.21 -2.33 1.18
CA PHE A 104 -2.02 -2.93 0.13
C PHE A 104 -3.49 -3.08 0.52
N ARG A 105 -3.81 -3.59 1.72
CA ARG A 105 -5.20 -3.71 2.18
C ARG A 105 -5.90 -2.36 2.28
N ALA A 106 -5.20 -1.32 2.73
CA ALA A 106 -5.75 0.02 2.80
C ALA A 106 -6.08 0.58 1.40
N VAL A 107 -5.18 0.38 0.43
CA VAL A 107 -5.41 0.75 -0.98
C VAL A 107 -6.58 -0.03 -1.56
N LEU A 108 -6.62 -1.35 -1.37
CA LEU A 108 -7.67 -2.21 -1.90
C LEU A 108 -9.06 -1.84 -1.36
N SER A 109 -9.18 -1.59 -0.05
CA SER A 109 -10.43 -1.14 0.57
C SER A 109 -10.88 0.22 0.05
N ARG A 110 -9.94 1.14 -0.19
CA ARG A 110 -10.28 2.43 -0.78
C ARG A 110 -10.74 2.29 -2.23
N GLU A 111 -10.07 1.45 -3.01
CA GLU A 111 -10.38 1.29 -4.43
C GLU A 111 -11.74 0.66 -4.65
N ILE A 112 -12.11 -0.37 -3.86
CA ILE A 112 -13.43 -1.01 -4.00
C ILE A 112 -14.58 -0.04 -3.71
N GLU A 113 -14.39 0.92 -2.79
CA GLU A 113 -15.35 2.00 -2.53
C GLU A 113 -15.40 3.05 -3.64
N ILE A 114 -14.29 3.28 -4.34
CA ILE A 114 -14.25 4.16 -5.52
C ILE A 114 -15.03 3.49 -6.65
N VAL A 115 -14.73 2.24 -6.98
CA VAL A 115 -15.42 1.46 -8.03
C VAL A 115 -16.92 1.39 -7.79
N ALA A 116 -17.35 1.17 -6.55
CA ALA A 116 -18.78 1.10 -6.21
C ALA A 116 -19.52 2.44 -6.43
N ARG A 117 -18.81 3.59 -6.37
CA ARG A 117 -19.39 4.94 -6.53
C ARG A 117 -19.25 5.50 -7.95
N SER A 118 -18.11 5.30 -8.60
CA SER A 118 -17.82 5.85 -9.93
C SER A 118 -18.22 4.91 -11.06
N GLY A 119 -18.27 3.60 -10.79
CA GLY A 119 -18.43 2.57 -11.81
C GLY A 119 -17.19 2.37 -12.70
N ASN A 120 -16.08 3.04 -12.39
CA ASN A 120 -14.83 2.82 -13.10
C ASN A 120 -14.33 1.41 -12.81
N SER A 121 -13.88 0.71 -13.85
CA SER A 121 -13.36 -0.64 -13.73
C SER A 121 -12.00 -0.63 -13.02
N ALA A 122 -11.79 -1.57 -12.11
CA ALA A 122 -10.49 -1.81 -11.49
C ALA A 122 -10.19 -3.31 -11.49
N LEU A 123 -8.92 -3.66 -11.60
CA LEU A 123 -8.43 -5.04 -11.59
C LEU A 123 -7.54 -5.28 -10.38
N LEU A 124 -7.79 -6.39 -9.69
CA LEU A 124 -6.87 -6.95 -8.71
C LEU A 124 -6.16 -8.13 -9.34
N LEU A 125 -4.83 -8.17 -9.24
CA LEU A 125 -4.01 -9.34 -9.56
C LEU A 125 -3.35 -9.88 -8.29
N MET A 126 -3.36 -11.20 -8.15
CA MET A 126 -2.63 -12.00 -7.16
C MET A 126 -1.62 -12.87 -7.91
N LEU A 127 -0.36 -12.85 -7.47
CA LEU A 127 0.75 -13.54 -8.12
C LEU A 127 1.51 -14.39 -7.11
N ASP A 128 2.01 -15.51 -7.57
CA ASP A 128 2.84 -16.42 -6.77
C ASP A 128 3.99 -16.95 -7.61
N ILE A 129 5.19 -17.00 -7.03
CA ILE A 129 6.37 -17.54 -7.71
C ILE A 129 6.30 -19.07 -7.69
N ASP A 130 6.26 -19.66 -8.88
CA ASP A 130 6.12 -21.09 -9.02
C ASP A 130 7.33 -21.82 -8.45
N HIS A 131 7.06 -22.82 -7.59
CA HIS A 131 8.09 -23.66 -6.97
C HIS A 131 9.13 -22.90 -6.13
N PHE A 132 8.77 -21.75 -5.54
CA PHE A 132 9.72 -20.94 -4.75
C PHE A 132 10.36 -21.70 -3.58
N LYS A 133 9.59 -22.55 -2.87
CA LYS A 133 10.16 -23.44 -1.84
C LYS A 133 11.32 -24.30 -2.36
N LYS A 134 11.20 -24.87 -3.56
CA LYS A 134 12.27 -25.69 -4.18
C LYS A 134 13.52 -24.86 -4.43
N ILE A 135 13.37 -23.59 -4.78
CA ILE A 135 14.51 -22.66 -4.96
C ILE A 135 15.23 -22.48 -3.64
N ASN A 136 14.51 -22.20 -2.56
CA ASN A 136 15.10 -22.05 -1.22
C ASN A 136 15.78 -23.34 -0.76
N ASP A 137 15.12 -24.48 -0.93
CA ASP A 137 15.66 -25.78 -0.52
C ASP A 137 16.92 -26.17 -1.31
N THR A 138 17.04 -25.74 -2.58
CA THR A 138 18.15 -26.10 -3.46
C THR A 138 19.31 -25.10 -3.41
N HIS A 139 19.02 -23.80 -3.29
CA HIS A 139 19.99 -22.71 -3.43
C HIS A 139 20.15 -21.84 -2.17
N GLY A 140 19.37 -22.12 -1.13
CA GLY A 140 19.36 -21.37 0.13
C GLY A 140 18.54 -20.09 0.09
N HIS A 141 18.19 -19.58 1.27
CA HIS A 141 17.33 -18.40 1.42
C HIS A 141 17.89 -17.13 0.78
N LEU A 142 19.22 -16.94 0.77
CA LEU A 142 19.85 -15.78 0.12
C LEU A 142 19.60 -15.77 -1.40
N ALA A 143 19.48 -16.94 -2.04
CA ALA A 143 19.10 -17.01 -3.44
C ALA A 143 17.61 -16.69 -3.62
N GLY A 144 16.75 -17.17 -2.71
CA GLY A 144 15.34 -16.80 -2.67
C GLY A 144 15.12 -15.30 -2.54
N ASP A 145 15.87 -14.63 -1.67
CA ASP A 145 15.80 -13.18 -1.48
C ASP A 145 16.15 -12.42 -2.76
N LYS A 146 17.20 -12.84 -3.48
CA LYS A 146 17.54 -12.29 -4.80
C LYS A 146 16.42 -12.50 -5.82
N VAL A 147 15.77 -13.67 -5.79
CA VAL A 147 14.63 -13.96 -6.67
C VAL A 147 13.47 -13.01 -6.37
N LEU A 148 13.11 -12.83 -5.10
CA LEU A 148 12.04 -11.91 -4.68
C LEU A 148 12.33 -10.47 -5.11
N GLN A 149 13.56 -10.00 -4.92
CA GLN A 149 13.99 -8.66 -5.34
C GLN A 149 13.93 -8.47 -6.86
N ALA A 150 14.40 -9.48 -7.63
CA ALA A 150 14.37 -9.43 -9.08
C ALA A 150 12.94 -9.44 -9.63
N VAL A 151 12.06 -10.27 -9.06
CA VAL A 151 10.64 -10.34 -9.42
C VAL A 151 9.94 -9.02 -9.07
N ALA A 152 10.17 -8.47 -7.87
CA ALA A 152 9.59 -7.19 -7.46
C ALA A 152 9.94 -6.06 -8.44
N LYS A 153 11.21 -5.98 -8.84
CA LYS A 153 11.69 -4.99 -9.83
C LYS A 153 11.05 -5.22 -11.20
N CYS A 154 10.96 -6.48 -11.64
CA CYS A 154 10.34 -6.85 -12.90
C CYS A 154 8.86 -6.46 -12.95
N ILE A 155 8.08 -6.80 -11.92
CA ILE A 155 6.66 -6.45 -11.83
C ILE A 155 6.48 -4.93 -11.84
N SER A 156 7.29 -4.20 -11.07
CA SER A 156 7.23 -2.73 -11.01
C SER A 156 7.50 -2.07 -12.37
N GLY A 157 8.39 -2.64 -13.19
CA GLY A 157 8.65 -2.18 -14.55
C GLY A 157 7.54 -2.52 -15.55
N CYS A 158 6.63 -3.42 -15.19
CA CYS A 158 5.52 -3.85 -16.04
C CYS A 158 4.21 -3.09 -15.78
N VAL A 159 4.14 -2.23 -14.77
CA VAL A 159 2.89 -1.54 -14.38
C VAL A 159 3.03 -0.02 -14.48
N ARG A 160 1.91 0.71 -14.37
CA ARG A 160 1.91 2.18 -14.37
C ARG A 160 2.27 2.72 -12.99
N PRO A 161 2.75 3.98 -12.88
CA PRO A 161 3.02 4.60 -11.58
C PRO A 161 1.82 4.69 -10.63
N GLN A 162 0.59 4.70 -11.17
CA GLN A 162 -0.65 4.73 -10.40
C GLN A 162 -1.07 3.36 -9.86
N ASP A 163 -0.52 2.28 -10.42
CA ASP A 163 -0.83 0.92 -9.98
C ASP A 163 -0.06 0.63 -8.71
N THR A 164 -0.71 -0.02 -7.74
CA THR A 164 -0.06 -0.35 -6.46
C THR A 164 0.44 -1.78 -6.49
N VAL A 165 1.76 -1.97 -6.48
CA VAL A 165 2.41 -3.28 -6.36
C VAL A 165 2.82 -3.52 -4.92
N ALA A 166 2.45 -4.68 -4.39
CA ALA A 166 2.74 -5.07 -3.03
C ALA A 166 3.34 -6.47 -2.94
N ARG A 167 4.19 -6.69 -1.94
CA ARG A 167 4.50 -8.03 -1.46
C ARG A 167 3.43 -8.42 -0.44
N TYR A 168 2.55 -9.34 -0.84
CA TYR A 168 1.39 -9.74 -0.07
C TYR A 168 1.75 -10.79 1.00
N GLY A 169 2.64 -11.71 0.65
CA GLY A 169 3.09 -12.82 1.49
C GLY A 169 4.57 -13.15 1.26
N GLY A 170 4.98 -14.36 1.67
CA GLY A 170 6.38 -14.79 1.55
C GLY A 170 6.89 -14.74 0.11
N GLU A 171 6.19 -15.42 -0.80
CA GLU A 171 6.47 -15.51 -2.24
C GLU A 171 5.32 -14.95 -3.11
N GLU A 172 4.36 -14.30 -2.46
CA GLU A 172 3.14 -13.79 -3.07
C GLU A 172 3.20 -12.27 -3.26
N PHE A 173 2.78 -11.82 -4.44
CA PHE A 173 2.67 -10.41 -4.80
C PHE A 173 1.22 -10.08 -5.15
N ALA A 174 0.83 -8.83 -4.98
CA ALA A 174 -0.49 -8.36 -5.35
C ALA A 174 -0.40 -7.01 -6.05
N ILE A 175 -1.31 -6.76 -6.98
CA ILE A 175 -1.36 -5.52 -7.76
C ILE A 175 -2.80 -5.01 -7.82
N VAL A 176 -3.01 -3.78 -7.36
CA VAL A 176 -4.27 -3.06 -7.60
C VAL A 176 -4.07 -2.13 -8.79
N MET A 177 -4.92 -2.25 -9.80
CA MET A 177 -4.91 -1.44 -11.02
C MET A 177 -6.23 -0.64 -11.12
N PRO A 178 -6.27 0.60 -10.62
CA PRO A 178 -7.39 1.51 -10.82
C PRO A 178 -7.59 1.86 -12.30
N ASP A 179 -8.83 2.19 -12.68
CA ASP A 179 -9.19 2.62 -14.05
C ASP A 179 -8.67 1.66 -15.13
N CYS A 180 -8.79 0.36 -14.88
CA CYS A 180 -8.26 -0.72 -15.71
C CYS A 180 -9.38 -1.38 -16.52
N GLN A 181 -9.30 -1.29 -17.85
CA GLN A 181 -10.19 -2.02 -18.76
C GLN A 181 -9.73 -3.46 -18.96
N ALA A 182 -10.69 -4.37 -19.26
CA ALA A 182 -10.47 -5.80 -19.46
C ALA A 182 -9.21 -6.13 -20.30
N ALA A 183 -9.21 -5.67 -21.56
CA ALA A 183 -8.12 -5.96 -22.50
C ALA A 183 -6.75 -5.43 -22.01
N TYR A 184 -6.73 -4.27 -21.35
CA TYR A 184 -5.49 -3.73 -20.79
C TYR A 184 -4.99 -4.59 -19.64
N GLY A 185 -5.88 -4.93 -18.69
CA GLY A 185 -5.55 -5.73 -17.53
C GLY A 185 -4.98 -7.12 -17.89
N GLU A 186 -5.61 -7.80 -18.85
CA GLU A 186 -5.11 -9.07 -19.40
C GLU A 186 -3.71 -8.91 -20.01
N THR A 187 -3.50 -7.87 -20.81
CA THR A 187 -2.21 -7.58 -21.44
C THR A 187 -1.11 -7.35 -20.40
N VAL A 188 -1.42 -6.61 -19.31
CA VAL A 188 -0.45 -6.37 -18.23
C VAL A 188 -0.14 -7.65 -17.47
N ALA A 189 -1.15 -8.45 -17.13
CA ALA A 189 -0.96 -9.73 -16.44
C ALA A 189 -0.07 -10.68 -17.25
N GLU A 190 -0.33 -10.80 -18.56
CA GLU A 190 0.47 -11.65 -19.44
C GLU A 190 1.88 -11.09 -19.65
N ARG A 191 2.04 -9.77 -19.77
CA ARG A 191 3.36 -9.12 -19.82
C ARG A 191 4.17 -9.42 -18.57
N ILE A 192 3.57 -9.34 -17.38
CA ILE A 192 4.25 -9.67 -16.12
C ILE A 192 4.71 -11.13 -16.15
N ARG A 193 3.80 -12.06 -16.48
CA ARG A 193 4.11 -13.50 -16.56
C ARG A 193 5.29 -13.78 -17.50
N GLN A 194 5.24 -13.24 -18.71
CA GLN A 194 6.30 -13.41 -19.72
C GLN A 194 7.62 -12.77 -19.28
N SER A 195 7.56 -11.57 -18.70
CA SER A 195 8.75 -10.83 -18.28
C SER A 195 9.45 -11.52 -17.12
N VAL A 196 8.68 -12.08 -16.17
CA VAL A 196 9.21 -12.91 -15.07
C VAL A 196 9.84 -14.18 -15.62
N ALA A 197 9.18 -14.89 -16.55
CA ALA A 197 9.71 -16.09 -17.17
C ALA A 197 11.02 -15.85 -17.97
N ALA A 198 11.23 -14.64 -18.47
CA ALA A 198 12.44 -14.24 -19.18
C ALA A 198 13.59 -13.81 -18.26
N LEU A 199 13.38 -13.68 -16.95
CA LEU A 199 14.44 -13.26 -16.03
C LEU A 199 15.53 -14.32 -15.92
N LEU A 200 16.78 -13.86 -16.01
CA LEU A 200 17.97 -14.62 -15.65
C LEU A 200 18.52 -14.05 -14.34
N ILE A 201 18.32 -14.76 -13.24
CA ILE A 201 18.64 -14.27 -11.89
C ILE A 201 19.94 -14.94 -11.42
N PRO A 202 21.03 -14.19 -11.19
CA PRO A 202 22.31 -14.78 -10.82
C PRO A 202 22.29 -15.32 -9.38
N ALA A 203 22.21 -16.65 -9.23
CA ALA A 203 22.33 -17.31 -7.94
C ALA A 203 23.79 -17.44 -7.51
N SER A 204 24.68 -17.73 -8.46
CA SER A 204 26.13 -17.82 -8.26
C SER A 204 26.87 -17.27 -9.49
N PRO A 205 28.21 -17.10 -9.46
CA PRO A 205 28.97 -16.61 -10.61
C PRO A 205 28.82 -17.43 -11.90
N ILE A 206 28.35 -18.68 -11.79
CA ILE A 206 28.24 -19.63 -12.90
C ILE A 206 26.82 -20.14 -13.13
N LEU A 207 25.84 -19.73 -12.32
CA LEU A 207 24.47 -20.24 -12.36
C LEU A 207 23.44 -19.12 -12.33
N ASN A 208 22.59 -19.09 -13.36
CA ASN A 208 21.40 -18.25 -13.41
C ASN A 208 20.16 -19.11 -13.17
N LEU A 209 19.25 -18.61 -12.33
CA LEU A 209 17.94 -19.19 -12.11
C LEU A 209 16.96 -18.62 -13.14
N GLN A 210 16.14 -19.51 -13.70
CA GLN A 210 14.93 -19.16 -14.41
C GLN A 210 13.74 -19.62 -13.57
N ILE A 211 12.76 -18.74 -13.44
CA ILE A 211 11.60 -18.93 -12.59
C ILE A 211 10.35 -18.50 -13.35
N THR A 212 9.19 -19.04 -12.98
CA THR A 212 7.91 -18.64 -13.55
C THR A 212 7.00 -18.13 -12.43
N THR A 213 5.92 -17.47 -12.82
CA THR A 213 4.88 -17.05 -11.89
C THR A 213 3.51 -17.42 -12.43
N SER A 214 2.62 -17.81 -11.52
CA SER A 214 1.20 -17.96 -11.81
C SER A 214 0.47 -16.68 -11.37
N VAL A 215 -0.52 -16.25 -12.16
CA VAL A 215 -1.26 -15.01 -11.95
C VAL A 215 -2.75 -15.30 -11.95
N GLY A 216 -3.43 -14.88 -10.90
CA GLY A 216 -4.89 -14.82 -10.80
C GLY A 216 -5.35 -13.38 -10.79
N GLY A 217 -6.45 -13.05 -11.46
CA GLY A 217 -7.01 -11.72 -11.42
C GLY A 217 -8.52 -11.70 -11.31
N ALA A 218 -9.08 -10.64 -10.74
CA ALA A 218 -10.53 -10.43 -10.72
C ALA A 218 -10.85 -8.95 -10.90
N PHE A 219 -11.80 -8.64 -11.78
CA PHE A 219 -12.35 -7.30 -11.88
C PHE A 219 -13.29 -6.99 -10.71
N ALA A 220 -13.17 -5.79 -10.16
CA ALA A 220 -14.08 -5.30 -9.13
C ALA A 220 -15.52 -5.24 -9.66
N PRO A 221 -16.52 -5.64 -8.86
CA PRO A 221 -17.92 -5.49 -9.25
C PRO A 221 -18.29 -3.99 -9.26
N VAL A 222 -18.59 -3.47 -10.45
CA VAL A 222 -19.03 -2.08 -10.63
C VAL A 222 -20.45 -1.86 -10.11
N TRP A 223 -20.73 -0.67 -9.58
CA TRP A 223 -22.06 -0.26 -9.08
C TRP A 223 -22.67 -1.13 -7.97
N VAL A 224 -21.89 -2.03 -7.38
CA VAL A 224 -22.32 -2.93 -6.30
C VAL A 224 -21.35 -2.78 -5.13
N ARG A 225 -21.89 -2.67 -3.92
CA ARG A 225 -21.05 -2.72 -2.72
C ARG A 225 -20.45 -4.10 -2.58
N SER A 226 -19.12 -4.15 -2.47
CA SER A 226 -18.36 -5.36 -2.23
C SER A 226 -17.29 -5.07 -1.18
N THR A 227 -16.64 -6.11 -0.70
CA THR A 227 -15.57 -6.01 0.30
C THR A 227 -14.23 -6.31 -0.34
N ALA A 228 -13.17 -5.70 0.20
CA ALA A 228 -11.80 -6.01 -0.21
C ALA A 228 -11.48 -7.50 -0.06
N ASP A 229 -12.02 -8.16 0.98
CA ASP A 229 -11.81 -9.59 1.23
C ASP A 229 -12.47 -10.46 0.15
N LEU A 230 -13.72 -10.18 -0.26
CA LEU A 230 -14.39 -10.90 -1.34
C LEU A 230 -13.69 -10.69 -2.69
N TRP A 231 -13.21 -9.47 -2.96
CA TRP A 231 -12.46 -9.18 -4.17
C TRP A 231 -11.13 -9.96 -4.20
N THR A 232 -10.45 -10.04 -3.07
CA THR A 232 -9.22 -10.85 -2.91
C THR A 232 -9.51 -12.34 -3.12
N GLU A 233 -10.56 -12.88 -2.50
CA GLU A 233 -10.96 -14.29 -2.65
C GLU A 233 -11.20 -14.68 -4.12
N ARG A 234 -11.82 -13.79 -4.89
CA ARG A 234 -12.03 -14.00 -6.34
C ARG A 234 -10.72 -14.06 -7.11
N ALA A 235 -9.79 -13.14 -6.83
CA ALA A 235 -8.48 -13.15 -7.48
C ALA A 235 -7.64 -14.38 -7.07
N ASP A 236 -7.69 -14.78 -5.80
CA ASP A 236 -7.03 -15.99 -5.28
C ASP A 236 -7.60 -17.27 -5.91
N THR A 237 -8.91 -17.33 -6.12
CA THR A 237 -9.55 -18.44 -6.84
C THR A 237 -8.97 -18.59 -8.24
N GLN A 238 -8.75 -17.48 -8.95
CA GLN A 238 -8.11 -17.51 -10.27
C GLN A 238 -6.63 -17.89 -10.20
N LEU A 239 -5.92 -17.47 -9.16
CA LEU A 239 -4.52 -17.86 -8.95
C LEU A 239 -4.39 -19.37 -8.71
N TYR A 240 -5.31 -19.92 -7.92
CA TYR A 240 -5.43 -21.36 -7.71
C TYR A 240 -5.69 -22.09 -9.03
N LEU A 241 -6.60 -21.59 -9.87
CA LEU A 241 -6.87 -22.16 -11.20
C LEU A 241 -5.63 -22.14 -12.10
N ALA A 242 -4.89 -21.03 -12.14
CA ALA A 242 -3.65 -20.92 -12.90
C ALA A 242 -2.61 -21.98 -12.45
N LYS A 243 -2.46 -22.17 -11.13
CA LYS A 243 -1.59 -23.20 -10.54
C LYS A 243 -2.06 -24.61 -10.90
N ALA A 244 -3.36 -24.89 -10.81
CA ALA A 244 -3.96 -26.19 -11.12
C ALA A 244 -3.85 -26.55 -12.60
N GLN A 245 -3.91 -25.56 -13.50
CA GLN A 245 -3.79 -25.75 -14.95
C GLN A 245 -2.34 -25.87 -15.46
N GLY A 246 -1.37 -26.09 -14.57
CA GLY A 246 0.03 -26.34 -14.93
C GLY A 246 0.99 -25.19 -14.65
N ARG A 247 0.58 -24.16 -13.89
CA ARG A 247 1.40 -22.99 -13.53
C ARG A 247 1.84 -22.17 -14.74
N ASN A 248 2.62 -21.10 -14.51
CA ASN A 248 3.10 -20.20 -15.54
C ASN A 248 1.97 -19.73 -16.48
N LYS A 249 0.86 -19.29 -15.88
CA LYS A 249 -0.39 -18.95 -16.55
C LYS A 249 -1.07 -17.75 -15.89
N VAL A 250 -1.92 -17.10 -16.68
CA VAL A 250 -2.84 -16.06 -16.23
C VAL A 250 -4.27 -16.61 -16.30
N CYS A 251 -5.02 -16.47 -15.21
CA CYS A 251 -6.47 -16.67 -15.19
C CYS A 251 -7.11 -15.39 -14.65
N ILE A 252 -8.14 -14.87 -15.33
CA ILE A 252 -8.82 -13.63 -14.92
C ILE A 252 -10.32 -13.86 -14.90
N ASP A 253 -10.95 -13.44 -13.80
CA ASP A 253 -12.39 -13.34 -13.65
C ASP A 253 -12.86 -11.97 -14.14
N HIS A 254 -13.59 -11.98 -15.25
CA HIS A 254 -14.14 -10.79 -15.90
C HIS A 254 -15.44 -10.28 -15.30
N GLN A 255 -16.00 -10.97 -14.29
CA GLN A 255 -17.42 -11.00 -13.94
C GLN A 255 -18.25 -9.88 -14.58
N GLN A 256 -18.87 -10.29 -15.68
CA GLN A 256 -19.68 -9.50 -16.57
C GLN A 256 -20.96 -9.04 -15.88
N VAL A 257 -21.33 -7.79 -16.18
CA VAL A 257 -22.67 -7.17 -16.16
C VAL A 257 -23.80 -8.11 -15.72
N ILE A 258 -24.50 -7.76 -14.63
CA ILE A 258 -25.88 -8.22 -14.44
C ILE A 258 -26.71 -7.54 -15.53
N SER A 259 -26.66 -8.06 -16.77
CA SER A 259 -27.61 -7.69 -17.79
C SER A 259 -28.83 -8.56 -17.55
N VAL A 260 -29.80 -8.02 -16.82
CA VAL A 260 -31.13 -8.61 -16.77
C VAL A 260 -31.67 -8.58 -18.19
N SER A 261 -31.96 -9.74 -18.78
CA SER A 261 -32.52 -9.78 -20.13
C SER A 261 -33.84 -8.99 -20.18
N ALA A 262 -34.26 -8.51 -21.35
CA ALA A 262 -35.56 -7.84 -21.46
C ALA A 262 -36.72 -8.74 -21.00
N GLU A 263 -36.58 -10.06 -21.14
CA GLU A 263 -37.53 -11.06 -20.64
C GLU A 263 -37.52 -11.16 -19.11
N GLU A 264 -36.35 -11.20 -18.48
CA GLU A 264 -36.22 -11.21 -17.01
C GLU A 264 -36.71 -9.90 -16.39
N LYS A 265 -36.45 -8.75 -17.05
CA LYS A 265 -36.98 -7.44 -16.66
C LYS A 265 -38.51 -7.41 -16.79
N ASN A 266 -39.08 -8.00 -17.85
CA ASN A 266 -40.54 -8.13 -17.98
C ASN A 266 -41.15 -9.11 -16.97
N LEU A 267 -40.43 -10.16 -16.54
CA LEU A 267 -40.90 -11.05 -15.49
C LEU A 267 -40.88 -10.39 -14.10
N LEU A 268 -39.85 -9.56 -13.82
CA LEU A 268 -39.71 -8.81 -12.58
C LEU A 268 -40.68 -7.61 -12.47
N PHE A 269 -40.92 -6.90 -13.58
CA PHE A 269 -41.71 -5.66 -13.59
C PHE A 269 -43.05 -5.75 -14.31
N GLY A 270 -43.29 -6.78 -15.13
CA GLY A 270 -44.55 -6.95 -15.86
C GLY A 270 -45.74 -7.27 -14.97
N SER A 271 -45.50 -7.82 -13.77
CA SER A 271 -46.55 -8.03 -12.77
C SER A 271 -47.06 -6.71 -12.14
N LEU A 272 -46.24 -5.66 -12.07
CA LEU A 272 -46.68 -4.35 -11.58
C LEU A 272 -47.54 -3.59 -12.61
N ALA A 273 -47.21 -3.68 -13.90
CA ALA A 273 -47.98 -3.00 -14.96
C ALA A 273 -49.40 -3.58 -15.12
N ALA A 274 -49.59 -4.88 -14.88
CA ALA A 274 -50.91 -5.49 -14.88
C ALA A 274 -51.79 -5.02 -13.71
N ALA A 275 -51.19 -4.72 -12.54
CA ALA A 275 -51.93 -4.28 -11.37
C ALA A 275 -52.43 -2.82 -11.48
N GLU A 276 -51.71 -1.94 -12.17
CA GLU A 276 -52.13 -0.54 -12.39
C GLU A 276 -53.33 -0.39 -13.34
N SER A 277 -53.64 -1.41 -14.15
CA SER A 277 -54.83 -1.41 -15.02
C SER A 277 -56.16 -1.75 -14.31
N THR A 278 -56.13 -1.98 -12.99
CA THR A 278 -57.30 -2.42 -12.21
C THR A 278 -57.99 -1.30 -11.40
N TRP A 279 -57.54 -0.05 -11.52
CA TRP A 279 -58.32 1.10 -11.04
C TRP A 279 -59.24 1.57 -12.17
N GLY A 280 -60.29 0.77 -12.40
CA GLY A 280 -61.33 1.07 -13.37
C GLY A 280 -62.05 2.38 -13.06
N GLU A 281 -62.25 3.18 -14.10
CA GLU A 281 -63.26 4.23 -14.09
C GLU A 281 -64.65 3.63 -13.86
N PRO A 282 -65.48 4.20 -12.97
CA PRO A 282 -66.89 3.86 -12.93
C PRO A 282 -67.65 4.73 -13.94
N SER A 283 -68.10 4.13 -15.04
CA SER A 283 -69.23 4.64 -15.81
C SER A 283 -70.49 3.88 -15.39
N ASP A 284 -71.47 4.59 -14.80
CA ASP A 284 -72.80 4.71 -15.42
C ASP A 284 -73.82 5.53 -14.60
N ASN A 285 -74.50 6.40 -15.35
CA ASN A 285 -75.88 6.87 -15.23
C ASN A 285 -76.71 6.52 -13.98
N ASN A 286 -77.20 7.55 -13.27
CA ASN A 286 -78.58 7.56 -12.80
C ASN A 286 -79.14 8.98 -12.61
N THR A 287 -80.13 9.35 -13.42
CA THR A 287 -80.99 10.53 -13.23
C THR A 287 -82.26 10.11 -12.48
N PRO A 288 -82.71 10.82 -11.44
CA PRO A 288 -84.10 10.74 -11.01
C PRO A 288 -84.88 12.00 -11.39
N ARG A 289 -86.03 11.78 -12.04
CA ARG A 289 -87.13 12.76 -12.13
C ARG A 289 -87.75 12.94 -10.75
N PHE A 290 -88.06 14.18 -10.39
CA PHE A 290 -89.21 14.49 -9.51
C PHE A 290 -90.03 15.62 -10.12
N SER A 291 -91.35 15.43 -10.02
CA SER A 291 -92.45 16.36 -10.26
C SER A 291 -92.38 17.62 -9.42
#